data_AF-A0A538NLX0-F1
#
_entry.id   AF-A0A538NLX0-F1
#
_cell.length_a   1.000
_cell.length_b   1.000
_cell.length_c   1.000
_cell.angle_alpha   90.00
_cell.angle_beta   90.00
_cell.angle_gamma   90.00
#
_symmetry.space_group_name_H-M   'P 1'
#
loop_
_entity.id
_entity.type
_entity.pdbx_description
1 polymer ?
#
loop_
_entity_poly.entity_id
_entity_poly.type
_entity_poly.pdbx_seq_one_letter_code
_entity_poly.pdbx_strand_id
1 'polypeptide(L)'
;MSYNRMLCRRSWKDTCDLVFGAPFFTFVIGIIAAAVAIYLQRLFTGKSGFDMKEALVSLGFGICANAIIFVYIFLFYFLYATPKQMNLEADGKLVEARETLKKLQDSEAKEFDETYYSIVEWIRNGHYPLYALQEHKIDEFRSNDDVVRLCDRLVSDKHEHPFGIIMTVIPQSEWLNLLKWARGRGAKFYDATDTYKWTVDLLKERGGRPVSELGAIKPPS
;
A
#
# COMPACT_ATOMS: atom_id res chain seq x y z
N MET A 1 19.65 0.43 1.05
CA MET A 1 20.52 0.42 2.25
C MET A 1 20.49 -0.98 2.83
N SER A 2 21.62 -1.61 3.15
CA SER A 2 21.62 -2.98 3.71
C SER A 2 21.12 -2.98 5.17
N TYR A 3 20.35 -4.01 5.54
CA TYR A 3 19.79 -4.20 6.88
C TYR A 3 20.83 -4.02 8.00
N ASN A 4 22.00 -4.65 7.85
CA ASN A 4 23.12 -4.56 8.81
C ASN A 4 23.64 -3.12 8.99
N ARG A 5 23.63 -2.30 7.93
CA ARG A 5 24.08 -0.90 8.02
C ARG A 5 23.08 -0.02 8.75
N MET A 6 21.79 -0.29 8.58
CA MET A 6 20.72 0.40 9.31
C MET A 6 20.71 0.00 10.79
N LEU A 7 20.89 -1.29 11.07
CA LEU A 7 20.97 -1.84 12.42
C LEU A 7 22.17 -1.24 13.16
N CYS A 8 23.36 -1.29 12.56
CA CYS A 8 24.57 -0.73 13.16
C CYS A 8 24.42 0.78 13.45
N ARG A 9 23.81 1.55 12.54
CA ARG A 9 23.59 2.98 12.74
C ARG A 9 22.58 3.28 13.85
N ARG A 10 21.47 2.54 13.94
CA ARG A 10 20.47 2.71 15.01
C ARG A 10 21.02 2.28 16.35
N SER A 11 21.61 1.09 16.44
CA SER A 11 22.21 0.58 17.69
C SER A 11 23.36 1.46 18.18
N TRP A 12 24.17 2.02 17.27
CA TRP A 12 25.20 2.99 17.63
C TRP A 12 24.59 4.26 18.21
N LYS A 13 23.53 4.78 17.58
CA LYS A 13 22.81 5.95 18.09
C LYS A 13 22.19 5.67 19.46
N ASP A 14 21.48 4.56 19.63
CA ASP A 14 20.82 4.19 20.90
C ASP A 14 21.85 3.99 22.02
N THR A 15 22.99 3.40 21.71
CA THR A 15 24.11 3.24 22.66
C THR A 15 24.71 4.58 23.04
N CYS A 16 24.94 5.47 22.07
CA CYS A 16 25.42 6.82 22.34
C CYS A 16 24.39 7.64 23.14
N ASP A 17 23.11 7.54 22.84
CA ASP A 17 22.04 8.24 23.56
C ASP A 17 21.92 7.73 25.01
N LEU A 18 22.14 6.43 25.27
CA LEU A 18 22.17 5.91 26.63
C LEU A 18 23.44 6.36 27.38
N VAL A 19 24.62 6.14 26.79
CA VAL A 19 25.91 6.41 27.46
C VAL A 19 26.14 7.91 27.64
N PHE A 20 25.74 8.73 26.68
CA PHE A 20 25.95 10.18 26.71
C PHE A 20 24.69 10.98 27.05
N GLY A 21 23.49 10.39 27.03
CA GLY A 21 22.25 11.06 27.44
C GLY A 21 21.89 10.87 28.91
N ALA A 22 22.29 9.76 29.54
CA ALA A 22 22.12 9.52 30.98
C ALA A 22 23.07 8.41 31.47
N PRO A 23 24.27 8.69 32.04
CA PRO A 23 24.71 9.90 32.73
C PRO A 23 26.04 10.44 32.15
N PHE A 24 25.99 11.40 31.23
CA PHE A 24 27.18 12.15 30.78
C PHE A 24 27.99 12.73 31.96
N PHE A 25 27.26 13.13 33.01
CA PHE A 25 27.82 13.69 34.22
C PHE A 25 28.75 12.74 34.94
N THR A 26 28.49 11.42 35.02
CA THR A 26 29.39 10.53 35.77
C THR A 26 30.72 10.31 35.05
N PHE A 27 30.73 10.32 33.72
CA PHE A 27 31.96 10.18 32.94
C PHE A 27 32.82 11.46 33.03
N VAL A 28 32.18 12.62 32.88
CA VAL A 28 32.84 13.93 33.00
C VAL A 28 33.30 14.18 34.44
N ILE A 29 32.48 13.88 35.44
CA ILE A 29 32.85 13.97 36.86
C ILE A 29 34.00 13.01 37.18
N GLY A 30 34.02 11.79 36.62
CA GLY A 30 35.12 10.85 36.79
C GLY A 30 36.45 11.37 36.23
N ILE A 31 36.42 11.97 35.04
CA ILE A 31 37.61 12.60 34.42
C ILE A 31 38.07 13.81 35.25
N ILE A 32 37.14 14.66 35.69
CA ILE A 32 37.44 15.84 36.51
C ILE A 32 38.00 15.41 37.87
N ALA A 33 37.40 14.43 38.54
CA ALA A 33 37.86 13.93 39.83
C ALA A 33 39.26 13.30 39.73
N ALA A 34 39.55 12.56 38.65
CA ALA A 34 40.88 12.02 38.38
C ALA A 34 41.91 13.15 38.14
N ALA A 35 41.55 14.17 37.36
CA ALA A 35 42.42 15.33 37.11
C ALA A 35 42.70 16.12 38.39
N VAL A 36 41.69 16.31 39.25
CA VAL A 36 41.81 16.98 40.55
C VAL A 36 42.67 16.16 41.52
N ALA A 37 42.51 14.83 41.56
CA ALA A 37 43.34 13.96 42.39
C ALA A 37 44.83 14.03 42.00
N ILE A 38 45.12 14.00 40.69
CA ILE A 38 46.48 14.15 40.16
C ILE A 38 47.06 15.53 40.49
N TYR A 39 46.25 16.59 40.40
CA TYR A 39 46.66 17.95 40.74
C TYR A 39 46.98 18.10 42.23
N LEU A 40 46.11 17.57 43.12
CA LEU A 40 46.31 17.59 44.56
C LEU A 40 47.55 16.79 44.96
N GLN A 41 47.76 15.60 44.39
CA GLN A 41 48.93 14.76 44.67
C GLN A 41 50.24 15.48 44.26
N ARG A 42 50.21 16.22 43.13
CA ARG A 42 51.36 17.04 42.71
C ARG A 42 51.62 18.22 43.65
N LEU A 43 50.57 18.81 44.21
CA LEU A 43 50.67 19.96 45.12
C LEU A 43 51.24 19.58 46.50
N PHE A 44 50.85 18.41 47.03
CA PHE A 44 51.22 17.99 48.38
C PHE A 44 52.55 17.22 48.48
N THR A 45 52.98 16.49 47.45
CA THR A 45 54.08 15.52 47.60
C THR A 45 55.42 15.99 47.02
N GLY A 46 55.47 17.08 46.25
CA GLY A 46 56.71 17.81 45.92
C GLY A 46 57.84 17.03 45.20
N LYS A 47 57.65 15.79 44.71
CA LYS A 47 58.68 15.02 43.98
C LYS A 47 58.19 14.17 42.81
N SER A 48 58.99 14.27 41.74
CA SER A 48 59.36 13.37 40.62
C SER A 48 58.28 12.70 39.75
N GLY A 49 58.45 12.82 38.43
CA GLY A 49 57.55 12.31 37.38
C GLY A 49 57.33 10.80 37.29
N PHE A 50 57.76 10.01 38.28
CA PHE A 50 57.46 8.56 38.35
C PHE A 50 56.01 8.31 38.80
N ASP A 51 55.50 9.07 39.77
CA ASP A 51 54.08 9.01 40.21
C ASP A 51 53.11 9.44 39.10
N MET A 52 53.55 10.34 38.23
CA MET A 52 52.74 10.81 37.10
C MET A 52 52.53 9.71 36.06
N LYS A 53 53.50 8.80 35.92
CA LYS A 53 53.41 7.64 35.03
C LYS A 53 52.39 6.63 35.56
N GLU A 54 52.38 6.35 36.86
CA GLU A 54 51.41 5.42 37.47
C GLU A 54 49.98 5.97 37.41
N ALA A 55 49.80 7.28 37.65
CA ALA A 55 48.50 7.93 37.50
C ALA A 55 47.97 7.88 36.07
N LEU A 56 48.84 8.10 35.06
CA LEU A 56 48.48 7.97 33.66
C LEU A 56 48.12 6.53 33.27
N VAL A 57 48.86 5.55 33.80
CA VAL A 57 48.57 4.12 33.58
C VAL A 57 47.23 3.75 34.19
N SER A 58 46.93 4.20 35.42
CA SER A 58 45.63 3.98 36.08
C SER A 58 44.47 4.61 35.30
N LEU A 59 44.65 5.83 34.79
CA LEU A 59 43.66 6.50 33.95
C LEU A 59 43.45 5.74 32.62
N GLY A 60 44.52 5.21 32.02
CA GLY A 60 44.45 4.33 30.85
C GLY A 60 43.64 3.06 31.11
N PHE A 61 43.86 2.39 32.25
CA PHE A 61 43.05 1.24 32.65
C PHE A 61 41.57 1.58 32.88
N GLY A 62 41.28 2.76 33.45
CA GLY A 62 39.91 3.25 33.60
C GLY A 62 39.20 3.49 32.26
N ILE A 63 39.91 4.07 31.28
CA ILE A 63 39.38 4.25 29.91
C ILE A 63 39.12 2.89 29.26
N CYS A 64 40.05 1.93 29.39
CA CYS A 64 39.89 0.58 28.83
C CYS A 64 38.70 -0.17 29.45
N ALA A 65 38.53 -0.12 30.77
CA ALA A 65 37.40 -0.74 31.46
C ALA A 65 36.06 -0.13 30.99
N ASN A 66 36.00 1.19 30.83
CA ASN A 66 34.81 1.87 30.31
C ASN A 66 34.53 1.54 28.83
N ALA A 67 35.56 1.39 28.00
CA ALA A 67 35.41 0.96 26.62
C ALA A 67 34.81 -0.45 26.52
N ILE A 68 35.18 -1.35 27.42
CA ILE A 68 34.61 -2.70 27.50
C ILE A 68 33.12 -2.64 27.84
N ILE A 69 32.73 -1.84 28.84
CA ILE A 69 31.33 -1.64 29.21
C ILE A 69 30.53 -1.05 28.04
N PHE A 70 31.10 -0.08 27.33
CA PHE A 70 30.48 0.50 26.12
C PHE A 70 30.22 -0.55 25.04
N VAL A 71 31.20 -1.44 24.78
CA VAL A 71 31.06 -2.52 23.81
C VAL A 71 29.95 -3.49 24.23
N TYR A 72 29.83 -3.83 25.53
CA TYR A 72 28.75 -4.70 26.00
C TYR A 72 27.36 -4.06 25.82
N ILE A 73 27.23 -2.77 26.12
CA ILE A 73 25.97 -2.03 25.90
C ILE A 73 25.65 -2.00 24.40
N PHE A 74 26.65 -1.69 23.56
CA PHE A 74 26.48 -1.72 22.11
C PHE A 74 26.03 -3.09 21.60
N LEU A 75 26.67 -4.17 22.07
CA LEU A 75 26.29 -5.54 21.70
C LEU A 75 24.87 -5.87 22.15
N PHE A 76 24.45 -5.42 23.33
CA PHE A 76 23.07 -5.60 23.79
C PHE A 76 22.05 -4.91 22.87
N TYR A 77 22.30 -3.64 22.50
CA TYR A 77 21.43 -2.94 21.56
C TYR A 77 21.44 -3.55 20.17
N PHE A 78 22.63 -3.90 19.67
CA PHE A 78 22.82 -4.48 18.34
C PHE A 78 22.19 -5.88 18.21
N LEU A 79 22.36 -6.75 19.20
CA LEU A 79 21.90 -8.13 19.13
C LEU A 79 20.45 -8.30 19.57
N TYR A 80 19.93 -7.45 20.47
CA TYR A 80 18.65 -7.70 21.11
C TYR A 80 17.66 -6.54 21.01
N ALA A 81 17.99 -5.36 21.55
CA ALA A 81 16.99 -4.29 21.70
C ALA A 81 16.56 -3.67 20.37
N THR A 82 17.52 -3.27 19.51
CA THR A 82 17.22 -2.64 18.22
C THR A 82 16.52 -3.60 17.24
N PRO A 83 16.94 -4.88 17.09
CA PRO A 83 16.20 -5.84 16.25
C PRO A 83 14.77 -6.06 16.72
N LYS A 84 14.55 -6.17 18.04
CA LYS A 84 13.22 -6.37 18.62
C LYS A 84 12.29 -5.18 18.35
N GLN A 85 12.78 -3.96 18.50
CA GLN A 85 12.02 -2.74 18.18
C GLN A 85 11.71 -2.65 16.69
N MET A 86 12.68 -2.98 15.82
CA MET A 86 12.47 -2.98 14.37
C MET A 86 11.41 -3.99 13.92
N ASN A 87 11.36 -5.17 14.54
CA ASN A 87 10.31 -6.16 14.26
C ASN A 87 8.93 -5.67 14.72
N LEU A 88 8.83 -5.08 15.92
CA LEU A 88 7.56 -4.52 16.40
C LEU A 88 7.07 -3.35 15.51
N GLU A 89 7.98 -2.48 15.06
CA GLU A 89 7.68 -1.42 14.09
C GLU A 89 7.22 -1.98 12.74
N ALA A 90 7.86 -3.05 12.26
CA ALA A 90 7.52 -3.70 11.00
C ALA A 90 6.13 -4.37 11.08
N ASP A 91 5.86 -5.10 12.17
CA ASP A 91 4.57 -5.74 12.41
C ASP A 91 3.45 -4.69 12.53
N GLY A 92 3.69 -3.58 13.25
CA GLY A 92 2.74 -2.47 13.34
C GLY A 92 2.40 -1.87 11.97
N LYS A 93 3.41 -1.64 11.13
CA LYS A 93 3.21 -1.14 9.76
C LYS A 93 2.47 -2.13 8.87
N LEU A 94 2.71 -3.43 9.03
CA LEU A 94 1.99 -4.47 8.28
C LEU A 94 0.51 -4.52 8.69
N VAL A 95 0.21 -4.38 9.99
CA VAL A 95 -1.17 -4.29 10.49
C VAL A 95 -1.86 -3.05 9.91
N GLU A 96 -1.23 -1.88 9.99
CA GLU A 96 -1.79 -0.63 9.46
C GLU A 96 -2.02 -0.69 7.94
N ALA A 97 -1.07 -1.25 7.18
CA ALA A 97 -1.21 -1.46 5.75
C ALA A 97 -2.37 -2.41 5.43
N ARG A 98 -2.52 -3.49 6.21
CA ARG A 98 -3.62 -4.44 6.05
C ARG A 98 -4.98 -3.82 6.36
N GLU A 99 -5.07 -3.02 7.42
CA GLU A 99 -6.30 -2.29 7.76
C GLU A 99 -6.67 -1.27 6.68
N THR A 100 -5.68 -0.56 6.15
CA THR A 100 -5.88 0.40 5.05
C THR A 100 -6.36 -0.33 3.79
N LEU A 101 -5.71 -1.43 3.40
CA LEU A 101 -6.14 -2.24 2.27
C LEU A 101 -7.56 -2.79 2.46
N LYS A 102 -7.91 -3.26 3.65
CA LYS A 102 -9.25 -3.73 3.96
C LYS A 102 -10.29 -2.61 3.83
N LYS A 103 -10.01 -1.41 4.36
CA LYS A 103 -10.89 -0.24 4.22
C LYS A 103 -11.09 0.16 2.75
N LEU A 104 -10.03 0.09 1.94
CA LEU A 104 -10.12 0.35 0.51
C LEU A 104 -10.99 -0.70 -0.20
N GLN A 105 -10.80 -2.00 0.11
CA GLN A 105 -11.63 -3.08 -0.43
C GLN A 105 -13.10 -2.96 -0.01
N ASP A 106 -13.37 -2.65 1.26
CA ASP A 106 -14.73 -2.46 1.78
C ASP A 106 -15.40 -1.24 1.12
N SER A 107 -14.65 -0.17 0.87
CA SER A 107 -15.14 1.02 0.16
C SER A 107 -15.45 0.73 -1.31
N GLU A 108 -14.57 0.01 -2.00
CA GLU A 108 -14.77 -0.38 -3.39
C GLU A 108 -15.97 -1.32 -3.56
N ALA A 109 -16.13 -2.28 -2.64
CA ALA A 109 -17.31 -3.14 -2.62
C ALA A 109 -18.61 -2.35 -2.42
N LYS A 110 -18.59 -1.35 -1.53
CA LYS A 110 -19.74 -0.48 -1.29
C LYS A 110 -20.08 0.39 -2.51
N GLU A 111 -19.08 0.99 -3.15
CA GLU A 111 -19.24 1.77 -4.39
C GLU A 111 -19.86 0.91 -5.50
N PHE A 112 -19.37 -0.33 -5.67
CA PHE A 112 -19.93 -1.29 -6.62
C PHE A 112 -21.37 -1.67 -6.29
N ASP A 113 -21.70 -1.90 -5.02
CA ASP A 113 -23.07 -2.20 -4.57
C ASP A 113 -24.03 -1.03 -4.87
N GLU A 114 -23.61 0.20 -4.58
CA GLU A 114 -24.42 1.40 -4.87
C GLU A 114 -24.72 1.53 -6.36
N THR A 115 -23.71 1.35 -7.22
CA THR A 115 -23.88 1.36 -8.68
C THR A 115 -24.74 0.21 -9.18
N TYR A 116 -24.63 -0.97 -8.58
CA TYR A 116 -25.49 -2.10 -8.90
C TYR A 116 -26.97 -1.78 -8.62
N TYR A 117 -27.29 -1.34 -7.39
CA TYR A 117 -28.67 -1.08 -7.02
C TYR A 117 -29.30 0.06 -7.80
N SER A 118 -28.52 1.09 -8.16
CA SER A 118 -29.02 2.18 -8.98
C SER A 118 -29.35 1.74 -10.40
N ILE A 119 -28.54 0.84 -11.00
CA ILE A 119 -28.87 0.23 -12.31
C ILE A 119 -30.13 -0.64 -12.19
N VAL A 120 -30.25 -1.44 -11.13
CA VAL A 120 -31.45 -2.26 -10.89
C VAL A 120 -32.70 -1.39 -10.75
N GLU A 121 -32.61 -0.23 -10.10
CA GLU A 121 -33.73 0.71 -9.98
C GLU A 121 -34.19 1.21 -11.35
N TRP A 122 -33.26 1.53 -12.25
CA TRP A 122 -33.59 1.91 -13.63
C TRP A 122 -34.28 0.77 -14.38
N ILE A 123 -33.78 -0.47 -14.23
CA ILE A 123 -34.41 -1.65 -14.85
C ILE A 123 -35.83 -1.84 -14.30
N ARG A 124 -36.02 -1.69 -12.99
CA ARG A 124 -37.35 -1.77 -12.34
C ARG A 124 -38.31 -0.68 -12.82
N ASN A 125 -37.79 0.48 -13.21
CA ASN A 125 -38.55 1.58 -13.81
C ASN A 125 -38.86 1.34 -15.30
N GLY A 126 -38.55 0.17 -15.85
CA GLY A 126 -38.91 -0.24 -17.21
C GLY A 126 -37.85 0.07 -18.26
N HIS A 127 -36.64 0.49 -17.86
CA HIS A 127 -35.54 0.67 -18.79
C HIS A 127 -34.90 -0.67 -19.17
N TYR A 128 -34.60 -0.83 -20.46
CA TYR A 128 -33.87 -2.00 -20.94
C TYR A 128 -32.48 -2.08 -20.30
N PRO A 129 -31.99 -3.26 -19.85
CA PRO A 129 -30.76 -3.37 -19.07
C PRO A 129 -29.51 -2.80 -19.75
N LEU A 130 -29.38 -2.93 -21.07
CA LEU A 130 -28.25 -2.35 -21.80
C LEU A 130 -28.29 -0.81 -21.80
N TYR A 131 -29.48 -0.22 -21.86
CA TYR A 131 -29.65 1.23 -21.76
C TYR A 131 -29.40 1.73 -20.35
N ALA A 132 -29.92 1.04 -19.33
CA ALA A 132 -29.64 1.35 -17.94
C ALA A 132 -28.11 1.35 -17.69
N LEU A 133 -27.40 0.36 -18.22
CA LEU A 133 -25.95 0.26 -18.11
C LEU A 133 -25.17 1.33 -18.89
N GLN A 134 -25.68 1.73 -20.06
CA GLN A 134 -25.06 2.75 -20.91
C GLN A 134 -25.21 4.16 -20.31
N GLU A 135 -26.42 4.52 -19.91
CA GLU A 135 -26.74 5.86 -19.43
C GLU A 135 -26.34 6.06 -17.97
N HIS A 136 -26.43 5.01 -17.16
CA HIS A 136 -26.20 5.13 -15.73
C HIS A 136 -24.75 4.82 -15.39
N LYS A 137 -24.01 5.86 -15.00
CA LYS A 137 -22.70 5.76 -14.33
C LYS A 137 -21.65 4.95 -15.10
N ILE A 138 -21.72 4.92 -16.43
CA ILE A 138 -20.72 4.25 -17.27
C ILE A 138 -19.28 4.74 -17.02
N ASP A 139 -19.13 6.01 -16.65
CA ASP A 139 -17.84 6.63 -16.33
C ASP A 139 -17.26 6.14 -15.00
N GLU A 140 -18.10 5.54 -14.14
CA GLU A 140 -17.69 4.95 -12.85
C GLU A 140 -17.09 3.54 -13.03
N PHE A 141 -17.34 2.86 -14.16
CA PHE A 141 -16.67 1.60 -14.46
C PHE A 141 -15.20 1.84 -14.81
N ARG A 142 -14.31 1.34 -13.94
CA ARG A 142 -12.86 1.47 -14.06
C ARG A 142 -12.29 0.45 -15.03
N SER A 143 -12.93 -0.72 -15.12
CA SER A 143 -12.48 -1.84 -15.93
C SER A 143 -13.64 -2.54 -16.63
N ASN A 144 -13.30 -3.33 -17.65
CA ASN A 144 -14.27 -4.21 -18.29
C ASN A 144 -14.75 -5.33 -17.35
N ASP A 145 -13.92 -5.73 -16.39
CA ASP A 145 -14.26 -6.75 -15.40
C ASP A 145 -15.41 -6.29 -14.49
N ASP A 146 -15.48 -4.99 -14.17
CA ASP A 146 -16.60 -4.43 -13.40
C ASP A 146 -17.93 -4.57 -14.14
N VAL A 147 -17.90 -4.36 -15.47
CA VAL A 147 -19.07 -4.51 -16.34
C VAL A 147 -19.51 -5.98 -16.40
N VAL A 148 -18.56 -6.90 -16.57
CA VAL A 148 -18.85 -8.35 -16.58
C VAL A 148 -19.41 -8.79 -15.23
N ARG A 149 -18.77 -8.41 -14.13
CA ARG A 149 -19.22 -8.72 -12.77
C ARG A 149 -20.63 -8.20 -12.50
N LEU A 150 -20.96 -7.02 -12.99
CA LEU A 150 -22.29 -6.46 -12.86
C LEU A 150 -23.33 -7.22 -13.70
N CYS A 151 -22.99 -7.62 -14.93
CA CYS A 151 -23.84 -8.45 -15.77
C CYS A 151 -24.12 -9.82 -15.12
N ASP A 152 -23.09 -10.47 -14.57
CA ASP A 152 -23.23 -11.76 -13.88
C ASP A 152 -24.14 -11.65 -12.65
N ARG A 153 -24.00 -10.57 -11.88
CA ARG A 153 -24.85 -10.30 -10.72
C ARG A 153 -26.31 -10.06 -11.13
N LEU A 154 -26.55 -9.28 -12.18
CA LEU A 154 -27.89 -9.05 -12.72
C LEU A 154 -28.56 -10.37 -13.10
N VAL A 155 -27.85 -11.25 -13.81
CA VAL A 155 -28.36 -12.57 -14.20
C VAL A 155 -28.62 -13.47 -12.98
N SER A 156 -27.72 -13.47 -12.00
CA SER A 156 -27.92 -14.17 -10.72
C SER A 156 -29.20 -13.71 -10.02
N ASP A 157 -29.51 -12.41 -10.08
CA ASP A 157 -30.70 -11.81 -9.50
C ASP A 157 -31.94 -11.90 -10.43
N LYS A 158 -31.85 -12.73 -11.49
CA LYS A 158 -32.92 -13.03 -12.46
C LYS A 158 -33.30 -11.88 -13.39
N HIS A 159 -32.44 -10.89 -13.56
CA HIS A 159 -32.58 -9.89 -14.60
C HIS A 159 -32.06 -10.41 -15.96
N GLU A 160 -32.55 -9.83 -17.05
CA GLU A 160 -32.03 -10.14 -18.39
C GLU A 160 -30.57 -9.71 -18.52
N HIS A 161 -29.78 -10.53 -19.23
CA HIS A 161 -28.37 -10.22 -19.47
C HIS A 161 -28.27 -8.98 -20.39
N PRO A 162 -27.61 -7.87 -19.99
CA PRO A 162 -27.59 -6.63 -20.78
C PRO A 162 -27.06 -6.82 -22.21
N PHE A 163 -26.01 -7.63 -22.36
CA PHE A 163 -25.43 -7.95 -23.67
C PHE A 163 -26.04 -9.19 -24.36
N GLY A 164 -27.16 -9.75 -23.88
CA GLY A 164 -27.64 -11.07 -24.33
C GLY A 164 -27.81 -11.21 -25.85
N ILE A 165 -28.29 -10.16 -26.51
CA ILE A 165 -28.49 -10.12 -27.98
C ILE A 165 -27.16 -10.04 -28.76
N ILE A 166 -26.14 -9.45 -28.14
CA ILE A 166 -24.93 -8.99 -28.83
C ILE A 166 -23.68 -9.76 -28.39
N MET A 167 -23.78 -10.59 -27.34
CA MET A 167 -22.67 -11.33 -26.75
C MET A 167 -22.03 -12.36 -27.70
N THR A 168 -22.78 -12.84 -28.69
CA THR A 168 -22.28 -13.77 -29.71
C THR A 168 -21.43 -13.07 -30.77
N VAL A 169 -21.48 -11.74 -30.82
CA VAL A 169 -20.86 -10.93 -31.87
C VAL A 169 -19.84 -9.95 -31.32
N ILE A 170 -20.04 -9.46 -30.11
CA ILE A 170 -19.14 -8.54 -29.43
C ILE A 170 -18.50 -9.27 -28.24
N PRO A 171 -17.18 -9.48 -28.26
CA PRO A 171 -16.50 -10.19 -27.20
C PRO A 171 -16.60 -9.42 -25.88
N GLN A 172 -16.64 -10.17 -24.77
CA GLN A 172 -16.73 -9.62 -23.42
C GLN A 172 -15.69 -8.53 -23.16
N SER A 173 -14.45 -8.72 -23.63
CA SER A 173 -13.35 -7.77 -23.47
C SER A 173 -13.60 -6.37 -24.03
N GLU A 174 -14.61 -6.19 -24.88
CA GLU A 174 -14.93 -4.93 -25.53
C GLU A 174 -16.17 -4.22 -24.98
N TRP A 175 -16.89 -4.82 -24.04
CA TRP A 175 -18.19 -4.31 -23.58
C TRP A 175 -18.13 -2.90 -22.99
N LEU A 176 -17.14 -2.59 -22.16
CA LEU A 176 -16.99 -1.22 -21.63
C LEU A 176 -16.71 -0.19 -22.73
N ASN A 177 -15.80 -0.53 -23.66
CA ASN A 177 -15.46 0.35 -24.78
C ASN A 177 -16.67 0.57 -25.69
N LEU A 178 -17.47 -0.48 -25.88
CA LEU A 178 -18.70 -0.44 -26.63
C LEU A 178 -19.70 0.55 -26.03
N LEU A 179 -19.97 0.42 -24.74
CA LEU A 179 -20.90 1.30 -24.03
C LEU A 179 -20.43 2.77 -24.10
N LYS A 180 -19.12 3.01 -23.92
CA LYS A 180 -18.52 4.37 -23.97
C LYS A 180 -18.64 4.97 -25.37
N TRP A 181 -18.33 4.16 -26.38
CA TRP A 181 -18.49 4.55 -27.78
C TRP A 181 -19.96 4.85 -28.13
N ALA A 182 -20.90 4.00 -27.68
CA ALA A 182 -22.33 4.17 -27.92
C ALA A 182 -22.85 5.49 -27.32
N ARG A 183 -22.46 5.78 -26.07
CA ARG A 183 -22.81 7.03 -25.39
C ARG A 183 -22.18 8.25 -26.07
N GLY A 184 -20.92 8.16 -26.48
CA GLY A 184 -20.24 9.23 -27.22
C GLY A 184 -20.90 9.59 -28.55
N ARG A 185 -21.66 8.68 -29.15
CA ARG A 185 -22.44 8.91 -30.38
C ARG A 185 -23.93 9.18 -30.15
N GLY A 186 -24.38 9.24 -28.89
CA GLY A 186 -25.79 9.45 -28.57
C GLY A 186 -26.71 8.30 -28.99
N ALA A 187 -26.18 7.09 -29.19
CA ALA A 187 -26.99 5.90 -29.41
C ALA A 187 -27.80 5.59 -28.15
N LYS A 188 -29.02 5.05 -28.30
CA LYS A 188 -29.89 4.71 -27.16
C LYS A 188 -30.51 3.34 -27.36
N PHE A 189 -30.33 2.45 -26.38
CA PHE A 189 -30.78 1.06 -26.40
C PHE A 189 -32.13 0.85 -25.71
N TYR A 190 -33.20 1.53 -26.14
CA TYR A 190 -34.47 1.50 -25.39
C TYR A 190 -35.08 0.10 -25.28
N ASP A 191 -34.81 -0.78 -26.23
CA ASP A 191 -35.25 -2.16 -26.24
C ASP A 191 -34.30 -3.10 -27.03
N ALA A 192 -34.72 -4.36 -27.15
CA ALA A 192 -34.05 -5.39 -27.92
C ALA A 192 -33.94 -5.06 -29.42
N THR A 193 -34.93 -4.39 -30.00
CA THR A 193 -34.99 -4.05 -31.43
C THR A 193 -33.98 -2.95 -31.76
N ASP A 194 -33.91 -1.92 -30.92
CA ASP A 194 -32.94 -0.84 -31.06
C ASP A 194 -31.51 -1.36 -30.85
N THR A 195 -31.33 -2.23 -29.85
CA THR A 195 -30.06 -2.94 -29.62
C THR A 195 -29.63 -3.74 -30.84
N TYR A 196 -30.56 -4.49 -31.45
CA TYR A 196 -30.31 -5.27 -32.66
C TYR A 196 -29.91 -4.38 -33.84
N LYS A 197 -30.73 -3.36 -34.16
CA LYS A 197 -30.48 -2.43 -35.28
C LYS A 197 -29.11 -1.76 -35.16
N TRP A 198 -28.81 -1.27 -33.97
CA TRP A 198 -27.53 -0.64 -33.70
C TRP A 198 -26.35 -1.59 -33.86
N THR A 199 -26.50 -2.83 -33.40
CA THR A 199 -25.45 -3.85 -33.54
C THR A 199 -25.16 -4.15 -35.01
N VAL A 200 -26.21 -4.22 -35.84
CA VAL A 200 -26.08 -4.37 -37.29
C VAL A 200 -25.33 -3.18 -37.90
N ASP A 201 -25.61 -1.95 -37.46
CA ASP A 201 -24.94 -0.75 -37.98
C ASP A 201 -23.47 -0.66 -37.54
N LEU A 202 -23.15 -0.98 -36.28
CA LEU A 202 -21.78 -1.07 -35.79
C LEU A 202 -20.94 -2.07 -36.59
N LEU A 203 -21.52 -3.23 -36.93
CA LEU A 203 -20.83 -4.26 -37.70
C LEU A 203 -20.55 -3.85 -39.14
N LYS A 204 -21.46 -3.07 -39.74
CA LYS A 204 -21.24 -2.47 -41.06
C LYS A 204 -20.10 -1.44 -41.01
N GLU A 205 -20.05 -0.61 -39.97
CA GLU A 205 -19.00 0.40 -39.80
C GLU A 205 -17.61 -0.18 -39.52
N ARG A 206 -17.51 -1.29 -38.78
CA ARG A 206 -16.23 -1.93 -38.42
C ARG A 206 -15.59 -2.78 -39.53
N GLY A 207 -16.14 -2.80 -40.75
CA GLY A 207 -15.42 -3.31 -41.92
C GLY A 207 -15.61 -4.80 -42.26
N GLY A 208 -16.80 -5.37 -42.08
CA GLY A 208 -17.27 -6.46 -42.93
C GLY A 208 -17.46 -7.83 -42.27
N ARG A 209 -18.73 -8.24 -42.16
CA ARG A 209 -19.28 -9.52 -42.66
C ARG A 209 -20.72 -9.24 -43.12
N PRO A 210 -21.21 -9.85 -44.21
CA PRO A 210 -22.59 -9.64 -44.64
C PRO A 210 -23.55 -10.15 -43.56
N VAL A 211 -24.68 -9.46 -43.37
CA VAL A 211 -25.72 -9.80 -42.38
C VAL A 211 -26.22 -11.25 -42.54
N SER A 212 -26.02 -11.86 -43.71
CA SER A 212 -26.29 -13.27 -44.01
C SER A 212 -25.42 -14.26 -43.22
N GLU A 213 -24.25 -13.87 -42.72
CA GLU A 213 -23.40 -14.68 -41.83
C GLU A 213 -23.74 -14.48 -40.34
N LEU A 214 -24.60 -13.50 -40.01
CA LEU A 214 -25.10 -13.24 -38.65
C LEU A 214 -26.26 -14.17 -38.24
N GLY A 215 -26.33 -15.39 -38.78
CA GLY A 215 -27.37 -16.38 -38.46
C GLY A 215 -27.53 -16.73 -36.96
N ALA A 216 -26.70 -16.16 -36.09
CA ALA A 216 -26.79 -16.21 -34.63
C ALA A 216 -27.68 -15.11 -34.01
N ILE A 217 -27.81 -13.92 -34.61
CA ILE A 217 -28.67 -12.87 -34.06
C ILE A 217 -30.04 -12.94 -34.74
N LYS A 218 -31.01 -13.58 -34.09
CA LYS A 218 -32.40 -13.52 -34.55
C LYS A 218 -33.01 -12.17 -34.17
N PRO A 219 -33.79 -11.53 -35.05
CA PRO A 219 -34.57 -10.38 -34.66
C PRO A 219 -35.50 -10.78 -33.50
N PRO A 220 -35.73 -9.88 -32.52
CA PRO A 220 -36.72 -10.14 -31.48
C PRO A 220 -38.09 -10.39 -32.14
N SER A 221 -38.76 -11.46 -31.72
CA SER A 221 -40.08 -11.90 -32.20
C SER A 221 -41.22 -11.15 -31.54
#